data_AF-A0A2D8P8Z3-F1
#
_entry.id   AF-A0A2D8P8Z3-F1
#
_cell.length_a   1.000
_cell.length_b   1.000
_cell.length_c   1.000
_cell.angle_alpha   90.00
_cell.angle_beta   90.00
_cell.angle_gamma   90.00
#
_symmetry.space_group_name_H-M   'P 1'
#
loop_
_entity.id
_entity.type
_entity.pdbx_description
1 polymer ?
#
loop_
_entity_poly.entity_id
_entity_poly.type
_entity_poly.pdbx_seq_one_letter_code
_entity_poly.pdbx_strand_id
1 'polypeptide(L)'
;MIRLALAALCLTVAPAAAQVAVGDCDWRASAQSVAEPWEANSRTFANGDVRLAKLDVGEPAFGGFFLLVLSPPRDEIGFRQCRVITFPETSGFGGMDFDALEAGYDPSVGLMFTVPVKVFVASDAVEGQPALLRFSLNQATGAISPRLTLTRD
;
A
#
# COMPACT_ATOMS: atom_id res chain seq x y z
N MET A 1 -24.44 47.59 -26.54
CA MET A 1 -24.71 47.04 -25.18
C MET A 1 -24.01 45.69 -25.09
N ILE A 2 -22.80 45.64 -24.55
CA ILE A 2 -21.98 44.41 -24.43
C ILE A 2 -22.38 43.71 -23.14
N ARG A 3 -23.06 42.56 -23.26
CA ARG A 3 -23.41 41.71 -22.13
C ARG A 3 -22.20 40.85 -21.78
N LEU A 4 -21.47 41.20 -20.71
CA LEU A 4 -20.51 40.29 -20.08
C LEU A 4 -21.29 39.12 -19.46
N ALA A 5 -21.16 37.93 -20.05
CA ALA A 5 -21.61 36.69 -19.44
C ALA A 5 -20.53 36.21 -18.47
N LEU A 6 -20.77 36.40 -17.17
CA LEU A 6 -19.96 35.86 -16.09
C LEU A 6 -20.22 34.35 -16.00
N ALA A 7 -19.34 33.53 -16.56
CA ALA A 7 -19.40 32.09 -16.39
C ALA A 7 -18.92 31.73 -14.96
N ALA A 8 -19.86 31.41 -14.08
CA ALA A 8 -19.58 30.92 -12.74
C ALA A 8 -19.00 29.49 -12.83
N LEU A 9 -17.71 29.36 -12.57
CA LEU A 9 -17.01 28.07 -12.49
C LEU A 9 -17.31 27.43 -11.13
N CYS A 10 -18.32 26.56 -11.06
CA CYS A 10 -18.58 25.73 -9.89
C CYS A 10 -17.44 24.71 -9.72
N LEU A 11 -16.45 25.00 -8.86
CA LEU A 11 -15.51 24.00 -8.37
C LEU A 11 -16.24 23.05 -7.42
N THR A 12 -16.58 21.86 -7.90
CA THR A 12 -17.02 20.76 -7.04
C THR A 12 -15.81 20.22 -6.28
N VAL A 13 -15.69 20.57 -4.99
CA VAL A 13 -14.74 19.93 -4.08
C VAL A 13 -15.29 18.54 -3.79
N ALA A 14 -14.80 17.53 -4.53
CA ALA A 14 -15.06 16.14 -4.17
C ALA A 14 -14.31 15.81 -2.87
N PRO A 15 -14.93 15.09 -1.92
CA PRO A 15 -14.22 14.65 -0.72
C PRO A 15 -13.04 13.77 -1.13
N ALA A 16 -11.86 14.06 -0.59
CA ALA A 16 -10.68 13.22 -0.76
C ALA A 16 -10.94 11.90 -0.02
N ALA A 17 -11.37 10.87 -0.74
CA ALA A 17 -11.39 9.52 -0.20
C ALA A 17 -9.96 9.17 0.21
N ALA A 18 -9.76 8.59 1.40
CA ALA A 18 -8.46 8.09 1.83
C ALA A 18 -7.88 7.19 0.73
N GLN A 19 -6.65 7.46 0.31
CA GLN A 19 -6.00 6.77 -0.80
C GLN A 19 -4.90 5.87 -0.26
N VAL A 20 -4.68 4.73 -0.92
CA VAL A 20 -3.48 3.94 -0.69
C VAL A 20 -2.30 4.74 -1.24
N ALA A 21 -1.25 4.87 -0.43
CA ALA A 21 -0.03 5.57 -0.82
C ALA A 21 1.14 4.57 -0.88
N VAL A 22 2.11 4.90 -1.73
CA VAL A 22 3.42 4.23 -1.79
C VAL A 22 4.47 5.28 -1.47
N GLY A 23 5.11 5.14 -0.31
CA GLY A 23 6.19 6.04 0.13
C GLY A 23 7.56 5.38 0.00
N ASP A 24 8.61 6.19 0.04
CA ASP A 24 9.95 5.70 0.37
C ASP A 24 9.96 5.03 1.74
N CYS A 25 10.88 4.08 1.92
CA CYS A 25 11.15 3.55 3.24
C CYS A 25 11.64 4.65 4.19
N ASP A 26 11.09 4.64 5.40
CA ASP A 26 11.48 5.49 6.50
C ASP A 26 11.71 4.64 7.75
N TRP A 27 11.59 5.25 8.93
CA TRP A 27 11.75 4.57 10.22
C TRP A 27 10.86 3.32 10.37
N ARG A 28 9.70 3.27 9.70
CA ARG A 28 8.77 2.13 9.77
C ARG A 28 9.39 0.88 9.15
N ALA A 29 10.26 1.01 8.15
CA ALA A 29 10.93 -0.09 7.47
C ALA A 29 12.13 -0.66 8.26
N SER A 30 12.17 -0.45 9.58
CA SER A 30 13.16 -1.03 10.48
C SER A 30 12.91 -2.53 10.68
N ALA A 31 13.98 -3.28 10.93
CA ALA A 31 13.92 -4.69 11.31
C ALA A 31 12.98 -4.94 12.51
N GLN A 32 12.97 -4.02 13.48
CA GLN A 32 12.10 -4.13 14.67
C GLN A 32 10.61 -4.07 14.36
N SER A 33 10.24 -3.52 13.20
CA SER A 33 8.86 -3.37 12.79
C SER A 33 8.38 -4.58 11.98
N VAL A 34 9.23 -5.55 11.63
CA VAL A 34 8.78 -6.76 10.92
C VAL A 34 7.91 -7.57 11.88
N ALA A 35 6.67 -7.86 11.46
CA ALA A 35 5.73 -8.57 12.32
C ALA A 35 6.22 -9.98 12.65
N GLU A 36 6.12 -10.38 13.91
CA GLU A 36 6.48 -11.73 14.36
C GLU A 36 5.35 -12.75 14.07
N PRO A 37 5.67 -14.01 13.76
CA PRO A 37 7.01 -14.52 13.43
C PRO A 37 7.42 -14.09 12.02
N TRP A 38 8.71 -13.81 11.82
CA TRP A 38 9.23 -13.28 10.56
C TRP A 38 8.99 -14.21 9.38
N GLU A 39 9.11 -15.52 9.57
CA GLU A 39 8.94 -16.52 8.52
C GLU A 39 7.51 -16.55 7.97
N ALA A 40 6.51 -16.21 8.80
CA ALA A 40 5.13 -16.08 8.35
C ALA A 40 4.89 -14.73 7.67
N ASN A 41 5.55 -13.66 8.14
CA ASN A 41 5.26 -12.29 7.74
C ASN A 41 6.26 -11.68 6.75
N SER A 42 7.14 -12.50 6.16
CA SER A 42 8.13 -12.08 5.17
C SER A 42 8.27 -13.14 4.10
N ARG A 43 8.04 -12.75 2.84
CA ARG A 43 8.09 -13.66 1.69
C ARG A 43 8.88 -13.07 0.53
N THR A 44 9.62 -13.91 -0.16
CA THR A 44 10.38 -13.54 -1.36
C THR A 44 9.73 -14.04 -2.63
N PHE A 45 9.84 -13.26 -3.69
CA PHE A 45 9.33 -13.53 -5.03
C PHE A 45 10.41 -13.27 -6.06
N ALA A 46 10.19 -13.70 -7.31
CA ALA A 46 11.11 -13.52 -8.42
C ALA A 46 12.56 -13.92 -8.07
N ASN A 47 12.75 -15.17 -7.62
CA ASN A 47 14.05 -15.72 -7.23
C ASN A 47 14.80 -14.92 -6.15
N GLY A 48 14.07 -14.22 -5.28
CA GLY A 48 14.65 -13.46 -4.16
C GLY A 48 14.86 -11.97 -4.42
N ASP A 49 14.65 -11.50 -5.65
CA ASP A 49 14.84 -10.09 -5.97
C ASP A 49 13.75 -9.20 -5.37
N VAL A 50 12.54 -9.73 -5.18
CA VAL A 50 11.44 -9.04 -4.51
C VAL A 50 11.21 -9.64 -3.13
N ARG A 51 11.07 -8.81 -2.10
CA ARG A 51 10.64 -9.22 -0.78
C ARG A 51 9.48 -8.34 -0.33
N LEU A 52 8.42 -8.99 0.10
CA LEU A 52 7.31 -8.36 0.80
C LEU A 52 7.40 -8.73 2.28
N ALA A 53 7.16 -7.77 3.16
CA ALA A 53 7.02 -8.06 4.58
C ALA A 53 5.91 -7.23 5.21
N LYS A 54 5.10 -7.85 6.07
CA LYS A 54 4.17 -7.13 6.94
C LYS A 54 4.97 -6.44 8.03
N LEU A 55 4.74 -5.14 8.16
CA LEU A 55 5.25 -4.35 9.25
C LEU A 55 4.14 -4.13 10.29
N ASP A 56 4.50 -4.20 11.56
CA ASP A 56 3.69 -3.85 12.71
C ASP A 56 4.49 -2.85 13.57
N VAL A 57 4.04 -1.61 13.61
CA VAL A 57 4.69 -0.54 14.39
C VAL A 57 3.97 -0.28 15.72
N GLY A 58 2.98 -1.11 16.08
CA GLY A 58 2.18 -1.03 17.30
C GLY A 58 1.15 0.11 17.32
N GLU A 59 1.53 1.32 16.90
CA GLU A 59 0.68 2.51 16.93
C GLU A 59 0.64 3.23 15.56
N PRO A 60 -0.51 3.80 15.16
CA PRO A 60 -1.77 3.88 15.91
C PRO A 60 -2.51 2.53 15.96
N ALA A 61 -3.21 2.24 17.06
CA ALA A 61 -4.00 0.99 17.20
C ALA A 61 -4.94 0.69 16.02
N PHE A 62 -5.48 1.73 15.37
CA PHE A 62 -6.38 1.63 14.21
C PHE A 62 -5.65 1.67 12.85
N GLY A 63 -4.36 1.31 12.83
CA GLY A 63 -3.51 1.58 11.67
C GLY A 63 -2.05 1.10 11.74
N GLY A 64 -1.67 0.33 12.76
CA GLY A 64 -0.26 -0.04 12.99
C GLY A 64 0.38 -0.92 11.92
N PHE A 65 -0.35 -1.37 10.89
CA PHE A 65 0.17 -2.29 9.88
C PHE A 65 0.55 -1.62 8.57
N PHE A 66 1.71 -1.97 8.03
CA PHE A 66 2.21 -1.46 6.75
C PHE A 66 2.78 -2.60 5.90
N LEU A 67 2.91 -2.41 4.58
CA LEU A 67 3.54 -3.42 3.71
C LEU A 67 4.87 -2.89 3.19
N LEU A 68 5.97 -3.50 3.62
CA LEU A 68 7.30 -3.28 3.05
C LEU A 68 7.39 -3.96 1.68
N VAL A 69 7.95 -3.24 0.71
CA VAL A 69 8.31 -3.76 -0.61
C VAL A 69 9.78 -3.44 -0.87
N LEU A 70 10.61 -4.48 -0.85
CA LEU A 70 11.97 -4.42 -1.40
C LEU A 70 11.93 -5.01 -2.81
N SER A 71 12.35 -4.25 -3.82
CA SER A 71 12.24 -4.69 -5.21
C SER A 71 13.34 -4.11 -6.10
N PRO A 72 13.53 -4.64 -7.31
CA PRO A 72 14.20 -3.90 -8.38
C PRO A 72 13.45 -2.59 -8.73
N PRO A 73 14.08 -1.68 -9.49
CA PRO A 73 15.47 -1.74 -9.96
C PRO A 73 16.46 -1.60 -8.80
N ARG A 74 17.70 -1.97 -9.08
CA ARG A 74 18.80 -1.69 -8.16
C ARG A 74 19.43 -0.34 -8.51
N ASP A 75 19.86 0.41 -7.51
CA ASP A 75 20.63 1.64 -7.70
C ASP A 75 22.06 1.35 -8.19
N GLU A 76 22.86 2.39 -8.39
CA GLU A 76 24.22 2.31 -8.94
C GLU A 76 25.18 1.47 -8.08
N ILE A 77 24.86 1.26 -6.81
CA ILE A 77 25.66 0.48 -5.86
C ILE A 77 25.01 -0.87 -5.51
N GLY A 78 23.90 -1.21 -6.16
CA GLY A 78 23.27 -2.53 -6.10
C GLY A 78 22.17 -2.67 -5.04
N PHE A 79 21.77 -1.59 -4.35
CA PHE A 79 20.66 -1.64 -3.41
C PHE A 79 19.33 -1.69 -4.13
N ARG A 80 18.41 -2.49 -3.59
CA ARG A 80 17.03 -2.57 -4.08
C ARG A 80 16.28 -1.28 -3.75
N GLN A 81 15.34 -0.90 -4.61
CA GLN A 81 14.28 0.02 -4.24
C GLN A 81 13.61 -0.44 -2.93
N CYS A 82 13.36 0.50 -2.02
CA CYS A 82 12.68 0.28 -0.75
C CYS A 82 11.43 1.17 -0.67
N ARG A 83 10.25 0.55 -0.59
CA ARG A 83 8.96 1.24 -0.50
C ARG A 83 8.10 0.70 0.62
N VAL A 84 7.20 1.54 1.12
CA VAL A 84 6.14 1.16 2.07
C VAL A 84 4.78 1.51 1.48
N ILE A 85 3.88 0.52 1.43
CA ILE A 85 2.47 0.72 1.07
C ILE A 85 1.65 0.92 2.35
N THR A 86 0.79 1.93 2.36
CA THR A 86 0.04 2.41 3.54
C THR A 86 -1.35 2.94 3.18
N PHE A 87 -2.24 3.07 4.16
CA PHE A 87 -3.58 3.63 3.98
C PHE A 87 -4.10 4.37 5.23
N PRO A 88 -4.42 5.68 5.18
CA PRO A 88 -3.78 6.69 4.32
C PRO A 88 -2.27 6.79 4.60
N GLU A 89 -1.60 7.79 4.00
CA GLU A 89 -0.13 7.95 4.02
C GLU A 89 0.55 7.79 5.40
N THR A 90 -0.11 8.24 6.46
CA THR A 90 0.47 8.26 7.81
C THR A 90 -0.07 7.19 8.74
N SER A 91 -1.23 6.63 8.45
CA SER A 91 -1.99 5.87 9.45
C SER A 91 -1.97 4.37 9.25
N GLY A 92 -1.61 3.82 8.07
CA GLY A 92 -1.50 2.38 7.87
C GLY A 92 -2.80 1.56 7.98
N PHE A 93 -2.72 0.26 7.70
CA PHE A 93 -3.85 -0.65 7.72
C PHE A 93 -4.21 -1.04 9.17
N GLY A 94 -5.50 -1.19 9.44
CA GLY A 94 -6.00 -1.69 10.73
C GLY A 94 -5.83 -3.20 10.92
N GLY A 95 -5.51 -3.91 9.84
CA GLY A 95 -5.20 -5.34 9.86
C GLY A 95 -4.65 -5.78 8.51
N MET A 96 -3.86 -6.85 8.52
CA MET A 96 -3.30 -7.45 7.32
C MET A 96 -3.17 -8.95 7.52
N ASP A 97 -3.92 -9.71 6.73
CA ASP A 97 -3.80 -11.16 6.64
C ASP A 97 -2.69 -11.46 5.62
N PHE A 98 -1.46 -11.46 6.13
CA PHE A 98 -0.31 -11.67 5.28
C PHE A 98 -0.22 -13.11 4.81
N ASP A 99 -0.72 -14.11 5.55
CA ASP A 99 -0.70 -15.53 5.13
C ASP A 99 -1.55 -15.75 3.87
N ALA A 100 -2.68 -15.04 3.77
CA ALA A 100 -3.54 -15.03 2.58
C ALA A 100 -3.01 -14.20 1.40
N LEU A 101 -1.77 -13.68 1.45
CA LEU A 101 -1.14 -13.00 0.30
C LEU A 101 -1.03 -13.96 -0.89
N GLU A 102 -1.66 -13.55 -1.99
CA GLU A 102 -1.58 -14.19 -3.30
C GLU A 102 -0.66 -13.41 -4.23
N ALA A 103 0.05 -14.12 -5.10
CA ALA A 103 0.92 -13.54 -6.12
C ALA A 103 0.65 -14.17 -7.49
N GLY A 104 0.70 -13.33 -8.52
CA GLY A 104 0.63 -13.70 -9.92
C GLY A 104 1.62 -12.90 -10.76
N TYR A 105 1.70 -13.22 -12.04
CA TYR A 105 2.58 -12.53 -12.98
C TYR A 105 1.85 -12.33 -14.32
N ASP A 106 1.92 -11.11 -14.84
CA ASP A 106 1.49 -10.76 -16.18
C ASP A 106 2.65 -10.04 -16.89
N PRO A 107 3.14 -10.52 -18.05
CA PRO A 107 4.29 -9.91 -18.73
C PRO A 107 4.05 -8.48 -19.20
N SER A 108 2.80 -8.04 -19.36
CA SER A 108 2.44 -6.67 -19.75
C SER A 108 2.37 -5.69 -18.57
N VAL A 109 2.31 -6.19 -17.33
CA VAL A 109 2.15 -5.37 -16.12
C VAL A 109 3.32 -5.56 -15.15
N GLY A 110 3.71 -6.80 -14.89
CA GLY A 110 4.71 -7.22 -13.90
C GLY A 110 4.15 -8.24 -12.90
N LEU A 111 4.74 -8.26 -11.70
CA LEU A 111 4.20 -9.05 -10.59
C LEU A 111 2.92 -8.39 -10.08
N MET A 112 1.95 -9.21 -9.71
CA MET A 112 0.68 -8.76 -9.16
C MET A 112 0.45 -9.43 -7.81
N PHE A 113 0.03 -8.66 -6.83
CA PHE A 113 -0.18 -9.13 -5.46
C PHE A 113 -1.58 -8.76 -4.99
N THR A 114 -2.18 -9.65 -4.20
CA THR A 114 -3.45 -9.39 -3.51
C THR A 114 -3.28 -9.76 -2.04
N VAL A 115 -3.58 -8.82 -1.14
CA VAL A 115 -3.48 -8.99 0.32
C VAL A 115 -4.81 -8.58 0.94
N PRO A 116 -5.48 -9.47 1.70
CA PRO A 116 -6.60 -9.07 2.53
C PRO A 116 -6.14 -8.16 3.67
N VAL A 117 -6.83 -7.03 3.83
CA VAL A 117 -6.53 -6.01 4.84
C VAL A 117 -7.82 -5.54 5.52
N LYS A 118 -7.68 -4.86 6.65
CA LYS A 118 -8.74 -4.08 7.28
C LYS A 118 -8.39 -2.60 7.24
N VAL A 119 -9.37 -1.75 7.02
CA VAL A 119 -9.18 -0.30 6.94
C VAL A 119 -10.21 0.46 7.75
N PHE A 120 -9.79 1.57 8.34
CA PHE A 120 -10.67 2.53 9.01
C PHE A 120 -10.91 3.71 8.07
N VAL A 121 -12.05 3.70 7.37
CA VAL A 121 -12.39 4.73 6.36
C VAL A 121 -13.02 5.98 6.95
N ALA A 122 -13.52 5.89 8.19
CA ALA A 122 -14.07 7.01 8.95
C ALA A 122 -13.35 7.12 10.30
N SER A 123 -13.10 8.34 10.76
CA SER A 123 -12.32 8.63 11.96
C SER A 123 -12.98 8.14 13.27
N ASP A 124 -14.29 7.94 13.25
CA ASP A 124 -15.12 7.46 14.35
C ASP A 124 -15.49 5.98 14.22
N ALA A 125 -14.99 5.29 13.19
CA ALA A 125 -15.25 3.87 13.00
C ALA A 125 -14.60 3.06 14.13
N VAL A 126 -15.43 2.26 14.80
CA VAL A 126 -15.00 1.37 15.90
C VAL A 126 -14.46 0.05 15.35
N GLU A 127 -14.92 -0.37 14.17
CA GLU A 127 -14.50 -1.59 13.49
C GLU A 127 -13.90 -1.30 12.11
N GLY A 128 -12.80 -1.98 11.81
CA GLY A 128 -12.14 -1.88 10.52
C GLY A 128 -12.92 -2.65 9.45
N GLN A 129 -13.20 -2.01 8.32
CA GLN A 129 -13.88 -2.63 7.19
C GLN A 129 -12.93 -3.54 6.41
N PRO A 130 -13.36 -4.75 6.03
CA PRO A 130 -12.53 -5.63 5.22
C PRO A 130 -12.35 -5.06 3.81
N ALA A 131 -11.14 -5.23 3.29
CA ALA A 131 -10.76 -4.77 1.97
C ALA A 131 -9.68 -5.66 1.35
N LEU A 132 -9.51 -5.53 0.05
CA LEU A 132 -8.39 -6.14 -0.68
C LEU A 132 -7.43 -5.06 -1.14
N LEU A 133 -6.18 -5.13 -0.67
CA LEU A 133 -5.07 -4.40 -1.26
C LEU A 133 -4.57 -5.18 -2.48
N ARG A 134 -4.75 -4.62 -3.67
CA ARG A 134 -4.17 -5.14 -4.90
C ARG A 134 -3.09 -4.19 -5.38
N PHE A 135 -1.93 -4.70 -5.75
CA PHE A 135 -0.91 -3.86 -6.37
C PHE A 135 -0.10 -4.63 -7.40
N SER A 136 0.34 -3.93 -8.44
CA SER A 136 1.35 -4.43 -9.35
C SER A 136 2.72 -3.85 -9.03
N LEU A 137 3.76 -4.59 -9.40
CA LEU A 137 5.16 -4.18 -9.37
C LEU A 137 5.78 -4.46 -10.74
N ASN A 138 6.15 -3.40 -11.44
CA ASN A 138 6.97 -3.51 -12.63
C ASN A 138 8.45 -3.53 -12.22
N GLN A 139 9.10 -4.69 -12.31
CA GLN A 139 10.48 -4.86 -11.86
C GLN A 139 11.50 -4.09 -12.73
N ALA A 140 11.17 -3.76 -13.98
CA ALA A 140 12.08 -3.02 -14.84
C ALA A 140 12.12 -1.52 -14.49
N THR A 141 10.96 -0.95 -14.12
CA THR A 141 10.83 0.49 -13.83
C THR A 141 10.78 0.81 -12.34
N GLY A 142 10.48 -0.18 -11.49
CA GLY A 142 10.24 0.01 -10.05
C GLY A 142 8.83 0.52 -9.74
N ALA A 143 7.99 0.75 -10.75
CA ALA A 143 6.65 1.29 -10.54
C ALA A 143 5.78 0.33 -9.73
N ILE A 144 5.18 0.85 -8.65
CA ILE A 144 4.20 0.16 -7.81
C ILE A 144 2.87 0.87 -7.97
N SER A 145 1.84 0.14 -8.38
CA SER A 145 0.50 0.71 -8.61
C SER A 145 -0.53 0.04 -7.70
N PRO A 146 -0.78 0.60 -6.51
CA PRO A 146 -1.74 0.02 -5.58
C PRO A 146 -3.17 0.46 -5.86
N ARG A 147 -4.11 -0.37 -5.43
CA ARG A 147 -5.54 -0.10 -5.35
C ARG A 147 -6.12 -0.83 -4.15
N LEU A 148 -6.97 -0.13 -3.41
CA LEU A 148 -7.82 -0.75 -2.40
C LEU A 148 -9.23 -0.97 -2.94
N THR A 149 -9.86 -2.06 -2.56
CA THR A 149 -11.28 -2.30 -2.82
C THR A 149 -11.93 -2.83 -1.55
N LEU A 150 -12.91 -2.10 -1.04
CA LEU A 150 -13.73 -2.57 0.09
C LEU A 150 -14.49 -3.82 -0.34
N THR A 151 -14.49 -4.85 0.51
CA THR A 151 -15.30 -6.05 0.30
C THR A 151 -16.62 -5.86 1.05
N ARG A 152 -17.73 -6.26 0.44
CA ARG A 152 -19.01 -6.38 1.16
C ARG A 152 -19.00 -7.73 1.87
N ASP A 153 -19.39 -7.72 3.13
CA ASP A 153 -19.73 -8.94 3.88
C ASP A 153 -20.94 -9.66 3.26
#